data_AF-A0AAV0YFQ7-F1
#
_entry.id   AF-A0AAV0YFQ7-F1
#
_cell.length_a   1.000
_cell.length_b   1.000
_cell.length_c   1.000
_cell.angle_alpha   90.00
_cell.angle_beta   90.00
_cell.angle_gamma   90.00
#
_symmetry.space_group_name_H-M   'P 1'
#
loop_
_entity.id
_entity.type
_entity.pdbx_description
1 polymer ?
#
loop_
_entity_poly.entity_id
_entity_poly.type
_entity_poly.pdbx_seq_one_letter_code
_entity_poly.pdbx_strand_id
1 'polypeptide(L)'
;MWTLHDNYNDSISHCWSNSIVGCPMHVLTKKLQLLINSLKSRNWDIFGNTHVIVKNSSNNLAKIEDKIFLDGNNPHLRDQEQLAQLYLEKSLEERKILVG
;
A
#
# COMPACT_ATOMS: atom_id res chain seq x y z
N MET A 1 0.55 -13.75 2.75
CA MET A 1 0.31 -12.52 1.97
C MET A 1 -1.12 -11.99 2.02
N TRP A 2 -2.18 -12.66 1.52
CA TRP A 2 -3.55 -12.12 1.71
C TRP A 2 -4.26 -12.65 2.96
N THR A 3 -4.06 -13.93 3.28
CA THR A 3 -4.61 -14.60 4.49
C THR A 3 -4.05 -14.08 5.82
N LEU A 4 -3.02 -13.23 5.76
CA LEU A 4 -2.37 -12.62 6.91
C LEU A 4 -2.98 -11.25 7.26
N HIS A 5 -3.80 -10.68 6.37
CA HIS A 5 -4.50 -9.43 6.65
C HIS A 5 -5.80 -9.72 7.42
N ASP A 6 -6.01 -9.00 8.52
CA ASP A 6 -7.15 -9.18 9.43
C ASP A 6 -8.52 -9.16 8.72
N ASN A 7 -8.64 -8.38 7.64
CA ASN A 7 -9.90 -8.20 6.91
C ASN A 7 -10.08 -9.14 5.71
N TYR A 8 -9.25 -10.19 5.58
CA TYR A 8 -9.30 -11.13 4.45
C TYR A 8 -10.60 -11.93 4.43
N ASN A 9 -11.00 -12.47 5.58
CA ASN A 9 -12.22 -13.29 5.71
C ASN A 9 -13.50 -12.48 5.44
N ASP A 10 -13.55 -11.23 5.91
CA ASP A 10 -14.67 -10.33 5.65
C ASP A 10 -14.83 -10.03 4.16
N SER A 11 -13.69 -9.92 3.46
CA SER A 11 -13.68 -9.61 2.03
C SER A 11 -14.17 -10.77 1.18
N ILE A 12 -13.78 -12.00 1.54
CA ILE A 12 -14.32 -13.21 0.91
C ILE A 12 -15.81 -13.30 1.20
N SER A 13 -16.21 -13.13 2.45
CA SER A 13 -17.61 -13.25 2.89
C SER A 13 -18.50 -12.25 2.14
N HIS A 14 -18.05 -11.00 1.99
CA HIS A 14 -18.72 -9.98 1.20
C HIS A 14 -18.81 -10.35 -0.29
N CYS A 15 -17.75 -10.89 -0.88
CA CYS A 15 -17.79 -11.37 -2.26
C CYS A 15 -18.78 -12.54 -2.43
N TRP A 16 -18.82 -13.43 -1.45
CA TRP A 16 -19.66 -14.64 -1.45
C TRP A 16 -21.12 -14.38 -1.13
N SER A 17 -21.46 -13.30 -0.41
CA SER A 17 -22.85 -12.91 -0.14
C SER A 17 -23.56 -12.33 -1.35
N ASN A 18 -22.84 -11.96 -2.42
CA ASN A 18 -23.46 -11.42 -3.64
C ASN A 18 -24.41 -12.44 -4.28
N SER A 19 -25.66 -12.02 -4.48
CA SER A 19 -26.68 -12.81 -5.16
C SER A 19 -26.36 -12.86 -6.65
N ILE A 20 -26.16 -14.06 -7.19
CA ILE A 20 -25.89 -14.31 -8.60
C ILE A 20 -26.84 -15.40 -9.04
N VAL A 21 -27.63 -15.10 -10.07
CA VAL A 21 -28.63 -16.02 -10.62
C VAL A 21 -28.06 -16.68 -11.88
N GLY A 22 -28.19 -18.00 -11.98
CA GLY A 22 -27.73 -18.76 -13.13
C GLY A 22 -27.55 -20.24 -12.80
N CYS A 23 -27.02 -21.00 -13.74
CA CYS A 23 -26.64 -22.39 -13.46
C CYS A 23 -25.50 -22.41 -12.42
N PRO A 24 -25.35 -23.50 -11.64
CA PRO A 24 -24.35 -23.56 -10.57
C PRO A 24 -22.92 -23.22 -11.02
N MET A 25 -22.55 -23.66 -12.23
CA MET A 25 -21.25 -23.35 -12.83
C MET A 25 -21.09 -21.85 -13.07
N HIS A 26 -22.12 -21.18 -13.61
CA HIS A 26 -22.11 -19.73 -13.83
C HIS A 26 -22.00 -18.95 -12.52
N VAL A 27 -22.78 -19.35 -11.52
CA VAL A 27 -22.76 -18.73 -10.18
C VAL A 27 -21.36 -18.82 -9.57
N LEU A 28 -20.74 -19.99 -9.61
CA LEU A 28 -19.40 -20.21 -9.09
C LEU A 28 -18.35 -19.38 -9.85
N THR A 29 -18.36 -19.43 -11.18
CA THR A 29 -17.40 -18.66 -12.00
C THR A 29 -17.52 -17.17 -11.74
N LYS A 30 -18.73 -16.63 -11.60
CA LYS A 30 -18.95 -15.22 -11.32
C LYS A 30 -18.50 -14.81 -9.91
N LYS A 31 -18.77 -15.62 -8.89
CA LYS A 31 -18.25 -15.38 -7.53
C LYS A 31 -16.72 -15.37 -7.49
N LEU A 32 -16.08 -16.30 -8.20
CA LEU A 32 -14.62 -16.34 -8.33
C LEU A 32 -14.07 -15.11 -9.07
N GLN A 33 -14.72 -14.67 -10.15
CA GLN A 33 -14.32 -13.45 -10.86
C GLN A 33 -14.43 -12.20 -9.97
N LEU A 34 -15.50 -12.08 -9.17
CA LEU A 34 -15.67 -10.99 -8.21
C LEU A 34 -14.55 -11.00 -7.17
N LEU A 35 -14.24 -12.17 -6.61
CA LEU A 35 -13.16 -12.31 -5.63
C LEU A 35 -11.81 -11.93 -6.25
N ILE A 36 -11.49 -12.42 -7.45
CA ILE A 36 -10.25 -12.09 -8.16
C ILE A 36 -10.12 -10.57 -8.38
N ASN A 37 -11.19 -9.91 -8.80
CA ASN A 37 -11.16 -8.46 -9.04
C ASN A 37 -10.96 -7.67 -7.73
N SER A 38 -11.64 -8.09 -6.66
CA SER A 38 -11.47 -7.51 -5.32
C SER A 38 -10.03 -7.66 -4.82
N LEU A 39 -9.46 -8.86 -4.95
CA LEU A 39 -8.07 -9.13 -4.57
C LEU A 39 -7.08 -8.33 -5.42
N LYS A 40 -7.30 -8.18 -6.73
CA LYS A 40 -6.45 -7.34 -7.59
C LYS A 40 -6.49 -5.87 -7.20
N SER A 41 -7.68 -5.32 -6.93
CA SER A 41 -7.83 -3.93 -6.50
C SER A 41 -7.12 -3.69 -5.17
N ARG A 42 -7.28 -4.60 -4.22
CA ARG A 42 -6.57 -4.53 -2.94
C ARG A 42 -5.07 -4.74 -3.06
N ASN A 43 -4.64 -5.59 -4.00
CA ASN A 43 -3.21 -5.76 -4.23
C ASN A 43 -2.58 -4.44 -4.69
N TRP A 44 -3.30 -3.66 -5.51
CA TRP A 44 -2.86 -2.32 -5.88
C TRP A 44 -2.90 -1.34 -4.71
N ASP A 45 -4.01 -1.30 -3.97
CA ASP A 45 -4.20 -0.36 -2.86
C ASP A 45 -3.25 -0.61 -1.69
N ILE A 46 -2.89 -1.87 -1.44
CA ILE A 46 -2.00 -2.25 -0.35
C ILE A 46 -0.55 -2.22 -0.83
N PHE A 47 -0.19 -2.98 -1.88
CA PHE A 47 1.22 -3.12 -2.30
C PHE A 47 1.67 -2.01 -3.26
N GLY A 48 0.78 -1.58 -4.16
CA GLY A 48 1.06 -0.47 -5.08
C GLY A 48 1.21 0.86 -4.34
N ASN A 49 0.32 1.13 -3.38
CA ASN A 49 0.38 2.35 -2.58
C ASN A 49 1.65 2.40 -1.72
N THR A 50 2.04 1.30 -1.06
CA THR A 50 3.30 1.29 -0.28
C THR A 50 4.52 1.56 -1.14
N HIS A 51 4.61 1.00 -2.36
CA HIS A 51 5.72 1.31 -3.26
C HIS A 51 5.74 2.80 -3.68
N VAL A 52 4.56 3.39 -3.93
CA VAL A 52 4.42 4.82 -4.25
C VAL A 52 4.78 5.69 -3.05
N ILE A 53 4.35 5.32 -1.83
CA ILE A 53 4.66 6.04 -0.59
C ILE A 53 6.17 6.03 -0.35
N VAL A 54 6.82 4.87 -0.41
CA VAL A 54 8.28 4.76 -0.24
C VAL A 54 9.01 5.62 -1.27
N LYS A 55 8.61 5.54 -2.55
CA LYS A 55 9.22 6.35 -3.63
C LYS A 55 9.05 7.85 -3.40
N ASN A 56 7.86 8.30 -2.97
CA ASN A 56 7.60 9.70 -2.69
C ASN A 56 8.36 10.19 -1.46
N SER A 57 8.46 9.38 -0.40
CA SER A 57 9.26 9.67 0.79
C SER A 57 10.73 9.82 0.45
N SER A 58 11.29 8.90 -0.34
CA SER A 58 12.68 8.98 -0.81
C SER A 58 12.93 10.22 -1.68
N ASN A 59 12.02 10.52 -2.61
CA ASN A 59 12.14 11.73 -3.43
C ASN A 59 12.04 13.02 -2.59
N ASN A 60 11.22 13.03 -1.54
CA ASN A 60 11.10 14.19 -0.66
C ASN A 60 12.38 14.41 0.15
N LEU A 61 12.96 13.33 0.67
CA LEU A 61 14.24 13.37 1.37
C LEU A 61 15.36 13.88 0.47
N ALA A 62 15.48 13.35 -0.75
CA ALA A 62 16.46 13.82 -1.73
C ALA A 62 16.32 15.31 -2.07
N LYS A 63 15.09 15.83 -2.14
CA LYS A 63 14.85 17.28 -2.35
C LYS A 63 15.27 18.14 -1.16
N ILE A 64 15.17 17.61 0.06
CA ILE A 64 15.61 18.32 1.27
C ILE A 64 17.14 18.31 1.35
N GLU A 65 17.77 17.17 1.08
CA GLU A 65 19.24 17.04 1.01
C GLU A 65 19.84 17.99 -0.04
N ASP A 66 19.23 18.09 -1.23
CA ASP A 66 19.67 19.01 -2.29
C ASP A 66 19.55 20.48 -1.86
N LYS A 67 18.49 20.84 -1.12
CA LYS A 67 18.34 22.18 -0.54
C LYS A 67 19.36 22.46 0.56
N ILE A 68 19.69 21.49 1.39
CA ILE A 68 20.74 21.62 2.42
C ILE A 68 22.11 21.78 1.77
N PHE A 69 22.37 21.07 0.68
CA PHE A 69 23.61 21.20 -0.08
C PHE A 69 23.78 22.61 -0.67
N LEU A 70 22.69 23.19 -1.17
CA LEU A 70 22.67 24.54 -1.76
C LEU A 70 22.61 25.68 -0.72
N ASP A 71 21.94 25.46 0.41
CA ASP A 71 21.70 26.46 1.48
C ASP A 71 21.93 25.86 2.89
N GLY A 72 23.19 25.49 3.16
CA GLY A 72 23.58 24.70 4.33
C GLY A 72 23.53 25.41 5.69
N ASN A 73 23.07 26.65 5.76
CA ASN A 73 23.09 27.46 6.99
C ASN A 73 21.72 27.60 7.68
N ASN A 74 20.69 26.91 7.18
CA ASN A 74 19.33 27.00 7.73
C ASN A 74 19.03 25.82 8.68
N PRO A 75 18.98 26.04 10.00
CA PRO A 75 18.72 24.96 10.97
C PRO A 75 17.36 24.28 10.77
N HIS A 76 16.37 25.00 10.22
CA HIS A 76 15.04 24.46 9.93
C HIS A 76 15.05 23.38 8.84
N LEU A 77 16.04 23.40 7.94
CA LEU A 77 16.17 22.35 6.91
C LEU A 77 16.63 21.03 7.51
N ARG A 78 17.41 21.07 8.60
CA ARG A 78 17.92 19.88 9.28
C ARG A 78 16.85 19.17 10.10
N ASP A 79 15.95 19.93 10.72
CA ASP A 79 14.74 19.37 11.34
C ASP A 79 13.82 18.72 10.30
N GLN A 80 13.67 19.34 9.13
CA GLN A 80 12.89 18.78 8.01
C GLN A 80 13.50 17.50 7.44
N GLU A 81 14.82 17.41 7.37
CA GLU A 81 15.55 16.21 6.95
C GLU A 81 15.30 15.05 7.94
N GLN A 82 15.39 15.30 9.24
CA GLN A 82 15.12 14.29 10.26
C GLN A 82 13.69 13.75 10.17
N LEU A 83 12.71 14.64 9.97
CA LEU A 83 11.31 14.22 9.79
C LEU A 83 11.11 13.41 8.50
N ALA A 84 11.77 13.78 7.40
CA ALA A 84 11.71 13.04 6.14
C ALA A 84 12.35 11.65 6.26
N GLN A 85 13.45 11.53 7.02
CA GLN A 85 14.11 10.25 7.32
C GLN A 85 13.21 9.32 8.12
N LEU A 86 12.59 9.83 9.20
CA LEU A 86 11.64 9.05 10.01
C LEU A 86 10.43 8.58 9.19
N TYR A 87 9.93 9.44 8.29
CA TYR A 87 8.81 9.08 7.42
C TYR A 87 9.19 8.00 6.40
N LEU A 88 10.41 8.07 5.85
CA LEU A 88 10.94 7.02 4.99
C LEU A 88 11.11 5.70 5.76
N GLU A 89 11.72 5.73 6.94
CA GLU A 89 11.91 4.55 7.79
C GLU A 89 10.59 3.85 8.12
N LYS A 90 9.59 4.62 8.53
CA LYS A 90 8.23 4.11 8.78
C LYS A 90 7.64 3.44 7.54
N SER A 91 7.74 4.08 6.37
CA SER A 91 7.22 3.51 5.12
C SER A 91 7.94 2.23 4.68
N LEU A 92 9.24 2.12 4.98
CA LEU A 92 10.04 0.92 4.71
C LEU A 92 9.66 -0.22 5.65
N GLU A 93 9.33 0.08 6.91
CA GLU A 93 8.86 -0.89 7.88
C GLU A 93 7.48 -1.43 7.51
N GLU A 94 6.55 -0.55 7.13
CA GLU A 94 5.24 -0.93 6.59
C GLU A 94 5.38 -1.85 5.36
N ARG A 95 6.35 -1.58 4.48
CA ARG A 95 6.66 -2.45 3.33
C ARG A 95 7.16 -3.83 3.77
N LYS A 96 8.01 -3.93 4.80
CA LYS A 96 8.52 -5.23 5.27
C LYS A 96 7.40 -6.11 5.81
N ILE A 97 6.46 -5.53 6.56
CA ILE A 97 5.31 -6.25 7.12
C ILE A 97 4.42 -6.84 6.02
N LEU A 98 4.30 -6.15 4.88
CA LEU A 98 3.51 -6.63 3.74
C LEU A 98 4.22 -7.71 2.90
N VAL A 99 5.55 -7.69 2.85
CA VAL A 99 6.36 -8.60 1.98
C VAL A 99 6.85 -9.85 2.71
N GLY A 100 6.94 -9.82 4.05
CA GLY A 100 7.26 -10.99 4.90
C GLY A 100 6.11 -11.98 5.03
#